data_AF-A0A1V5AC80-F1
#
_entry.id   AF-A0A1V5AC80-F1
#
_cell.length_a   1.000
_cell.length_b   1.000
_cell.length_c   1.000
_cell.angle_alpha   90.00
_cell.angle_beta   90.00
_cell.angle_gamma   90.00
#
_symmetry.space_group_name_H-M   'P 1'
#
loop_
_entity.id
_entity.type
_entity.pdbx_description
1 polymer ?
#
loop_
_entity_poly.entity_id
_entity_poly.type
_entity_poly.pdbx_seq_one_letter_code
_entity_poly.pdbx_strand_id
1 'polypeptide(L)' 'MIKLKILLRRLPRGDRLAFFATREQVDNTCSPFSGQGFQVSWDQAAENRYLVRLGK' A
#
# COMPACT_ATOMS: atom_id res chain seq x y z
N MET A 1 -9.20 6.77 -2.51
CA MET A 1 -9.33 5.71 -1.48
C MET A 1 -10.17 4.49 -1.89
N ILE A 2 -11.36 4.65 -2.49
CA ILE A 2 -12.26 3.50 -2.79
C ILE A 2 -11.61 2.43 -3.67
N LYS A 3 -10.87 2.80 -4.73
CA LYS A 3 -10.23 1.84 -5.65
C LYS A 3 -9.19 0.93 -4.97
N LEU A 4 -8.29 1.48 -4.14
CA LEU A 4 -7.25 0.67 -3.48
C LEU A 4 -7.87 -0.34 -2.50
N LYS A 5 -8.88 0.07 -1.72
CA LYS A 5 -9.61 -0.82 -0.82
C LYS A 5 -10.36 -1.93 -1.56
N ILE A 6 -10.91 -1.65 -2.74
CA ILE A 6 -11.54 -2.66 -3.61
C ILE A 6 -10.50 -3.64 -4.13
N LEU A 7 -9.34 -3.17 -4.61
CA LEU A 7 -8.25 -4.01 -5.09
C LEU A 7 -7.73 -4.94 -3.98
N LEU A 8 -7.51 -4.39 -2.77
CA LEU A 8 -7.06 -5.16 -1.61
C LEU A 8 -8.09 -6.20 -1.14
N ARG A 9 -9.39 -5.92 -1.28
CA ARG A 9 -10.44 -6.90 -0.96
C ARG A 9 -10.52 -8.05 -1.96
N ARG A 10 -10.11 -7.82 -3.21
CA ARG A 10 -10.11 -8.82 -4.29
C ARG A 10 -8.83 -9.64 -4.37
N LEU A 11 -7.78 -9.26 -3.64
CA LEU A 11 -6.54 -10.02 -3.56
C LEU A 11 -6.80 -11.40 -2.90
N PRO A 12 -6.32 -12.49 -3.50
CA PRO A 12 -6.25 -13.80 -2.86
C PRO A 12 -5.53 -13.72 -1.51
N ARG A 13 -5.89 -14.60 -0.57
CA ARG A 13 -5.18 -14.68 0.72
C ARG A 13 -3.71 -15.03 0.47
N GLY A 14 -2.81 -14.20 0.99
CA GLY A 14 -1.36 -14.34 0.80
C GLY A 14 -0.77 -13.54 -0.36
N ASP A 15 -1.59 -12.98 -1.25
CA ASP A 15 -1.10 -12.12 -2.33
C ASP A 15 -0.85 -10.68 -1.86
N ARG A 16 0.04 -10.00 -2.59
CA ARG A 16 0.47 -8.63 -2.30
C ARG A 16 0.36 -7.76 -3.55
N LEU A 17 -0.18 -6.56 -3.38
CA LEU A 17 -0.16 -5.51 -4.40
C LEU A 17 1.11 -4.69 -4.23
N ALA A 18 1.85 -4.46 -5.31
CA ALA A 18 3.00 -3.56 -5.33
C ALA A 18 2.75 -2.39 -6.28
N PHE A 19 3.03 -1.16 -5.84
CA PHE A 19 2.91 0.04 -6.68
C PHE A 19 3.82 1.16 -6.16
N PHE A 20 4.11 2.13 -7.03
CA PHE A 20 4.86 3.33 -6.64
C PHE A 20 3.95 4.41 -6.10
N ALA A 21 4.41 5.09 -5.04
CA ALA A 21 3.72 6.20 -4.40
C ALA A 21 4.71 7.30 -3.99
N THR A 22 4.23 8.52 -3.82
CA THR A 22 5.01 9.62 -3.21
C THR A 22 5.04 9.50 -1.69
N ARG A 23 5.89 10.28 -1.00
CA ARG A 23 5.94 10.27 0.47
C ARG A 23 4.58 10.61 1.08
N GLU A 24 3.96 11.67 0.58
CA GLU A 24 2.64 12.11 1.01
C GLU A 24 1.57 11.02 0.82
N GLN A 25 1.61 10.30 -0.29
CA GLN A 25 0.68 9.19 -0.54
C GLN A 25 0.91 8.01 0.41
N VAL A 26 2.16 7.71 0.77
CA VAL A 26 2.47 6.70 1.79
C VAL A 26 1.86 7.11 3.13
N ASP A 27 2.13 8.33 3.59
CA ASP A 27 1.71 8.81 4.90
C ASP A 27 0.19 8.97 5.00
N ASN A 28 -0.45 9.57 3.99
CA ASN A 28 -1.87 9.90 4.02
C ASN A 28 -2.77 8.76 3.53
N THR A 29 -2.27 7.86 2.69
CA THR A 29 -3.09 6.81 2.07
C THR A 29 -2.68 5.40 2.47
N CYS A 30 -1.38 5.08 2.54
CA CYS A 30 -0.93 3.70 2.76
C CYS A 30 -0.85 3.34 4.26
N SER A 31 -0.34 4.24 5.10
CA SER A 31 -0.23 4.05 6.55
C SER A 31 -1.56 3.70 7.24
N PRO A 32 -2.73 4.30 6.88
CA PRO A 32 -4.01 3.92 7.47
C PRO A 32 -4.47 2.48 7.21
N PHE A 33 -3.89 1.77 6.23
CA PHE A 33 -4.23 0.36 5.97
C PHE A 33 -3.55 -0.60 6.96
N SER A 34 -2.42 -0.22 7.58
CA SER A 34 -1.77 -1.04 8.61
C SER A 34 -2.69 -1.26 9.81
N GLY A 35 -3.41 -0.21 10.24
CA GLY A 35 -4.41 -0.27 11.31
C GLY A 35 -5.70 -1.03 10.97
N GLN A 36 -5.89 -1.43 9.70
CA GLN A 36 -7.04 -2.21 9.25
C GLN A 36 -6.74 -3.70 9.08
N GLY A 37 -5.57 -4.17 9.55
CA GLY A 37 -5.15 -5.56 9.49
C GLY A 37 -4.50 -5.98 8.16
N PHE A 38 -4.09 -5.02 7.32
CA PHE A 38 -3.29 -5.29 6.14
C PHE A 38 -1.79 -5.21 6.46
N GLN A 39 -0.98 -6.07 5.83
CA GLN A 39 0.47 -5.93 5.86
C GLN A 39 0.88 -4.82 4.91
N VAL A 40 1.55 -3.79 5.40
CA VAL A 40 2.03 -2.65 4.61
C VAL A 40 3.53 -2.51 4.80
N SER A 41 4.30 -2.48 3.71
CA SER A 41 5.71 -2.14 3.72
C SER A 41 6.05 -1.21 2.56
N TRP A 42 7.08 -0.39 2.70
CA TRP A 42 7.56 0.48 1.63
C TRP A 42 9.07 0.66 1.70
N ASP A 43 9.69 0.73 0.53
CA ASP A 43 11.11 1.06 0.36
C ASP A 43 11.23 2.32 -0.49
N GLN A 44 12.19 3.20 -0.16
CA GLN A 44 12.47 4.36 -0.98
C GLN A 44 13.22 3.93 -2.24
N ALA A 45 12.62 4.18 -3.41
CA ALA A 45 13.20 3.84 -4.71
C ALA A 45 13.90 5.04 -5.37
N ALA A 46 13.43 6.26 -5.11
CA ALA A 46 14.07 7.50 -5.54
C ALA A 46 13.61 8.68 -4.68
N GLU A 47 14.04 9.90 -5.01
CA GLU A 47 13.53 11.11 -4.38
C GLU A 47 12.01 11.23 -4.58
N ASN A 48 11.28 11.35 -3.47
CA ASN A 48 9.82 11.36 -3.42
C ASN A 48 9.13 10.19 -4.16
N ARG A 49 9.78 9.02 -4.23
CA ARG A 49 9.22 7.81 -4.86
C ARG A 49 9.49 6.58 -4.00
N TYR A 50 8.43 5.90 -3.61
CA TYR A 50 8.44 4.76 -2.71
C TYR A 50 7.74 3.58 -3.37
N LEU A 51 8.38 2.42 -3.34
CA LEU A 51 7.75 1.16 -3.74
C LEU A 51 6.98 0.62 -2.55
N VAL A 52 5.65 0.73 -2.59
CA VAL A 52 4.75 0.26 -1.56
C VAL A 52 4.29 -1.16 -1.89
N ARG A 53 4.26 -2.01 -0.87
CA ARG A 53 3.70 -3.37 -0.93
C ARG A 53 2.60 -3.48 0.12
N LEU A 54 1.39 -3.83 -0.30
CA LEU A 54 0.24 -4.08 0.57
C LEU A 54 -0.29 -5.50 0.36
N GLY A 55 -0.37 -6.26 1.45
CA GLY A 55 -0.92 -7.62 1.48
C GLY A 55 -2.04 -7.77 2.49
N LYS A 56 -2.82 -8.85 2.34
CA LYS A 56 -3.85 -9.25 3.29
C LYS A 56 -3.45 -10.52 4.03
#